data_AF-A0A528FHY4-F1
#
_entry.id   AF-A0A528FHY4-F1
#
_cell.length_a   1.000
_cell.length_b   1.000
_cell.length_c   1.000
_cell.angle_alpha   90.00
_cell.angle_beta   90.00
_cell.angle_gamma   90.00
#
_symmetry.space_group_name_H-M   'P 1'
#
loop_
_entity.id
_entity.type
_entity.pdbx_description
1 polymer ?
#
loop_
_entity_poly.entity_id
_entity_poly.type
_entity_poly.pdbx_seq_one_letter_code
_entity_poly.pdbx_strand_id
1 'polypeptide(L)'
;MEFIAQNMAPIMFASLVIFLLIGYPVAFSLAANGLVFFFIGVVLSPYSGGSINLAWPLLYALPENFYGSRVMSNDTLLAIPFFTFMGIVLERSGMAEDLLDTIGQLFGPIRGGLAYAVIFVGALLAATTGVVAASVIAMGLISLPIMLRYGYDRRVASGVIAASGTLAQIIPPSLVLIVLADQLGRSVGDMYAGALIPGLILTSLYTIYIVIMSIVRPKSMPALPLEARTLGH
;
A
#
# COMPACT_ATOMS: atom_id res chain seq x y z
N MET A 1 39.05 -6.27 9.09
CA MET A 1 38.52 -7.00 7.91
C MET A 1 37.61 -8.16 8.34
N GLU A 2 38.06 -9.04 9.24
CA GLU A 2 37.21 -10.14 9.78
C GLU A 2 35.90 -9.67 10.43
N PHE A 3 35.91 -8.60 11.25
CA PHE A 3 34.69 -8.10 11.88
C PHE A 3 33.61 -7.64 10.87
N ILE A 4 34.03 -7.00 9.78
CA ILE A 4 33.12 -6.57 8.70
C ILE A 4 32.63 -7.77 7.91
N ALA A 5 33.50 -8.76 7.65
CA ALA A 5 33.13 -9.98 6.97
C ALA A 5 32.10 -10.81 7.77
N GLN A 6 32.27 -10.94 9.08
CA GLN A 6 31.35 -11.67 9.94
C GLN A 6 30.02 -10.94 10.15
N ASN A 7 30.01 -9.61 10.14
CA ASN A 7 28.80 -8.79 10.35
C ASN A 7 28.26 -8.17 9.05
N MET A 8 28.56 -8.74 7.89
CA MET A 8 28.21 -8.15 6.60
C MET A 8 26.70 -8.00 6.40
N ALA A 9 25.89 -9.00 6.80
CA ALA A 9 24.44 -8.95 6.62
C ALA A 9 23.75 -7.86 7.48
N PRO A 10 24.04 -7.73 8.79
CA PRO A 10 23.55 -6.59 9.58
C PRO A 10 23.98 -5.22 9.03
N ILE A 11 25.22 -5.10 8.55
CA ILE A 11 25.74 -3.85 7.98
C ILE A 11 25.01 -3.52 6.67
N MET A 12 24.78 -4.52 5.81
CA MET A 12 24.01 -4.37 4.56
C MET A 12 22.55 -3.97 4.84
N PHE A 13 21.95 -4.49 5.91
CA PHE A 13 20.60 -4.11 6.31
C PHE A 13 20.55 -2.67 6.87
N ALA A 14 21.46 -2.31 7.76
CA ALA A 14 21.51 -0.97 8.34
C ALA A 14 21.80 0.12 7.29
N SER A 15 22.71 -0.15 6.35
CA SER A 15 22.99 0.74 5.21
C SER A 15 21.79 0.88 4.29
N LEU A 16 21.04 -0.21 4.01
CA LEU A 16 19.79 -0.12 3.25
C LEU A 16 18.80 0.84 3.93
N VAL A 17 18.63 0.74 5.26
CA VAL A 17 17.75 1.66 6.01
C VAL A 17 18.21 3.11 5.82
N ILE A 18 19.51 3.39 5.90
CA ILE A 18 20.05 4.74 5.66
C ILE A 18 19.76 5.21 4.23
N PHE A 19 19.98 4.37 3.22
CA PHE A 19 19.66 4.71 1.82
C PHE A 19 18.18 5.01 1.60
N LEU A 20 17.29 4.26 2.27
CA LEU A 20 15.85 4.51 2.22
C LEU A 20 15.46 5.81 2.92
N LEU A 21 16.13 6.17 4.03
CA LEU A 21 15.91 7.44 4.74
C LEU A 21 16.36 8.67 3.96
N ILE A 22 17.33 8.54 3.05
CA ILE A 22 17.76 9.60 2.13
C ILE A 22 16.64 9.98 1.14
N GLY A 23 15.61 9.15 0.99
CA GLY A 23 14.44 9.43 0.15
C GLY A 23 14.67 9.17 -1.34
N TYR A 24 15.76 8.47 -1.70
CA TYR A 24 16.01 8.05 -3.07
C TYR A 24 15.04 6.91 -3.47
N PRO A 25 14.59 6.81 -4.74
CA PRO A 25 13.62 5.80 -5.13
C PRO A 25 14.06 4.39 -4.76
N VAL A 26 13.17 3.64 -4.11
CA VAL A 26 13.45 2.36 -3.44
C VAL A 26 14.16 1.35 -4.36
N ALA A 27 13.76 1.27 -5.62
CA ALA A 27 14.37 0.37 -6.60
C ALA A 27 15.87 0.61 -6.78
N PHE A 28 16.28 1.87 -6.92
CA PHE A 28 17.69 2.22 -7.08
C PHE A 28 18.47 2.07 -5.78
N SER A 29 17.85 2.39 -4.64
CA SER A 29 18.45 2.19 -3.32
C SER A 29 18.76 0.71 -3.07
N LEU A 30 17.82 -0.20 -3.39
CA LEU A 30 18.02 -1.64 -3.29
C LEU A 30 19.10 -2.14 -4.25
N ALA A 31 19.08 -1.69 -5.51
CA ALA A 31 20.06 -2.09 -6.51
C ALA A 31 21.48 -1.62 -6.14
N ALA A 32 21.64 -0.35 -5.77
CA ALA A 32 22.92 0.21 -5.37
C ALA A 32 23.45 -0.46 -4.10
N ASN A 33 22.63 -0.63 -3.07
CA ASN A 33 23.02 -1.31 -1.84
C ASN A 33 23.45 -2.76 -2.12
N GLY A 34 22.65 -3.50 -2.89
CA GLY A 34 22.98 -4.88 -3.29
C GLY A 34 24.30 -4.98 -4.05
N LEU A 35 24.54 -4.10 -5.03
CA LEU A 35 25.77 -4.10 -5.83
C LEU A 35 27.00 -3.68 -5.03
N VAL A 36 26.88 -2.67 -4.17
CA VAL A 36 27.97 -2.21 -3.29
C VAL A 36 28.38 -3.32 -2.33
N PHE A 37 27.41 -3.96 -1.65
CA PHE A 37 27.71 -5.07 -0.74
C PHE A 37 28.12 -6.35 -1.45
N PHE A 38 27.69 -6.57 -2.70
CA PHE A 38 28.24 -7.63 -3.55
C PHE A 38 29.73 -7.40 -3.81
N PHE A 39 30.13 -6.20 -4.25
CA PHE A 39 31.54 -5.86 -4.48
C PHE A 39 32.39 -6.03 -3.22
N ILE A 40 31.91 -5.49 -2.09
CA ILE A 40 32.56 -5.64 -0.78
C ILE A 40 32.65 -7.13 -0.40
N GLY A 41 31.57 -7.90 -0.58
CA GLY A 41 31.52 -9.33 -0.27
C GLY A 41 32.50 -10.16 -1.08
N VAL A 42 32.66 -9.88 -2.38
CA VAL A 42 33.66 -10.57 -3.23
C VAL A 42 35.09 -10.26 -2.79
N VAL A 43 35.40 -9.00 -2.44
CA VAL A 43 36.73 -8.59 -1.96
C VAL A 43 37.06 -9.18 -0.59
N LEU A 44 36.06 -9.32 0.30
CA LEU A 44 36.22 -9.89 1.63
C LEU A 44 36.09 -11.42 1.68
N SER A 45 35.61 -12.07 0.62
CA SER A 45 35.43 -13.54 0.56
C SER A 45 36.70 -14.34 0.91
N PRO A 46 37.92 -13.99 0.43
CA PRO A 46 39.14 -14.70 0.80
C PRO A 46 39.51 -14.58 2.30
N TYR A 47 39.02 -13.55 2.98
CA TYR A 47 39.35 -13.22 4.37
C TYR A 47 38.26 -13.68 5.36
N SER A 48 37.20 -14.33 4.88
CA SER A 48 36.01 -14.65 5.66
C SER A 48 36.03 -16.06 6.29
N GLY A 49 37.03 -16.88 5.97
CA GLY A 49 37.12 -18.26 6.47
C GLY A 49 36.00 -19.18 5.96
N GLY A 50 35.38 -18.85 4.83
CA GLY A 50 34.31 -19.65 4.21
C GLY A 50 32.88 -19.24 4.56
N SER A 51 32.67 -18.18 5.35
CA SER A 51 31.32 -17.66 5.64
C SER A 51 30.67 -16.90 4.47
N ILE A 52 31.46 -16.39 3.53
CA ILE A 52 31.03 -15.63 2.35
C ILE A 52 31.48 -16.36 1.08
N ASN A 53 30.52 -16.95 0.37
CA ASN A 53 30.73 -17.65 -0.91
C ASN A 53 30.34 -16.78 -2.11
N LEU A 54 30.83 -15.54 -2.16
CA LEU A 54 30.59 -14.63 -3.29
C LEU A 54 31.79 -14.62 -4.24
N ALA A 55 31.53 -14.72 -5.54
CA ALA A 55 32.53 -14.70 -6.59
C ALA A 55 32.07 -13.85 -7.78
N TRP A 56 33.01 -13.26 -8.52
CA TRP A 56 32.72 -12.42 -9.70
C TRP A 56 31.75 -13.06 -10.71
N PRO A 57 31.81 -14.37 -11.02
CA PRO A 57 30.87 -14.98 -11.97
C PRO A 57 29.40 -14.94 -11.52
N LEU A 58 29.10 -14.84 -10.22
CA LEU A 58 27.72 -14.72 -9.72
C LEU A 58 27.06 -13.41 -10.15
N LEU A 59 27.83 -12.40 -10.59
CA LEU A 59 27.27 -11.17 -11.13
C LEU A 59 26.49 -11.43 -12.44
N TYR A 60 26.88 -12.44 -13.23
CA TYR A 60 26.15 -12.82 -14.45
C TYR A 60 24.76 -13.41 -14.16
N ALA A 61 24.51 -13.87 -12.93
CA ALA A 61 23.18 -14.29 -12.52
C ALA A 61 22.20 -13.11 -12.49
N LEU A 62 22.64 -11.84 -12.38
CA LEU A 62 21.74 -10.69 -12.40
C LEU A 62 21.06 -10.50 -13.78
N PRO A 63 21.81 -10.38 -14.89
CA PRO A 63 21.22 -10.40 -16.23
C PRO A 63 20.36 -11.63 -16.49
N GLU A 64 20.77 -12.81 -16.03
CA GLU A 64 20.04 -14.06 -16.26
C GLU A 64 18.71 -14.13 -15.48
N ASN A 65 18.68 -13.62 -14.24
CA ASN A 65 17.42 -13.48 -13.49
C ASN A 65 16.51 -12.43 -14.13
N PHE A 66 17.05 -11.35 -14.69
CA PHE A 66 16.26 -10.29 -15.30
C PHE A 66 15.72 -10.68 -16.69
N TYR A 67 16.61 -11.05 -17.61
CA TYR A 67 16.32 -11.34 -19.02
C TYR A 67 16.09 -12.82 -19.32
N GLY A 68 16.65 -13.73 -18.51
CA GLY A 68 16.77 -15.15 -18.87
C GLY A 68 15.54 -16.02 -18.63
N SER A 69 14.63 -15.66 -17.71
CA SER A 69 13.29 -16.31 -17.55
C SER A 69 12.44 -15.82 -16.37
N ARG A 70 12.99 -15.05 -15.41
CA ARG A 70 12.33 -14.85 -14.11
C ARG A 70 11.43 -13.61 -14.03
N VAL A 71 11.82 -12.51 -14.66
CA VAL A 71 11.08 -11.24 -14.59
C VAL A 71 10.39 -10.91 -15.91
N MET A 72 11.12 -10.91 -17.04
CA MET A 72 10.55 -10.48 -18.32
C MET A 72 9.55 -11.46 -18.96
N SER A 73 9.66 -12.76 -18.68
CA SER A 73 8.75 -13.80 -19.19
C SER A 73 7.76 -14.29 -18.11
N ASN A 74 7.56 -13.49 -17.06
CA ASN A 74 6.67 -13.87 -15.97
C ASN A 74 5.26 -13.38 -16.21
N ASP A 75 4.38 -14.31 -16.59
CA ASP A 75 2.98 -14.00 -16.88
C ASP A 75 2.22 -13.44 -15.66
N THR A 76 2.68 -13.76 -14.44
CA THR A 76 2.09 -13.19 -13.21
C THR A 76 2.40 -11.70 -13.09
N LEU A 77 3.61 -11.28 -13.47
CA LEU A 77 4.03 -9.88 -13.41
C LEU A 77 3.39 -9.04 -14.52
N LEU A 78 2.92 -9.65 -15.64
CA LEU A 78 2.11 -8.96 -16.65
C LEU A 78 0.80 -8.40 -16.04
N ALA A 79 0.30 -8.97 -14.96
CA ALA A 79 -0.88 -8.46 -14.27
C ALA A 79 -0.67 -7.05 -13.70
N ILE A 80 0.55 -6.70 -13.24
CA ILE A 80 0.86 -5.42 -12.61
C ILE A 80 0.55 -4.22 -13.52
N PRO A 81 1.07 -4.11 -14.76
CA PRO A 81 0.77 -2.99 -15.64
C PRO A 81 -0.72 -2.92 -16.03
N PHE A 82 -1.39 -4.07 -16.26
CA PHE A 82 -2.82 -4.07 -16.59
C PHE A 82 -3.69 -3.62 -15.42
N PHE A 83 -3.41 -4.08 -14.19
CA PHE A 83 -4.13 -3.62 -12.99
C PHE A 83 -3.83 -2.15 -12.69
N THR A 84 -2.58 -1.71 -12.84
CA THR A 84 -2.22 -0.30 -12.66
C THR A 84 -2.94 0.58 -13.68
N PHE A 85 -3.00 0.15 -14.95
CA PHE A 85 -3.73 0.86 -15.99
C PHE A 85 -5.23 0.97 -15.69
N MET A 86 -5.87 -0.15 -15.31
CA MET A 86 -7.27 -0.16 -14.89
C MET A 86 -7.51 0.79 -13.71
N GLY A 87 -6.66 0.75 -12.68
CA GLY A 87 -6.74 1.63 -11.51
C GLY A 87 -6.68 3.11 -11.90
N ILE A 88 -5.72 3.48 -12.77
CA ILE A 88 -5.59 4.86 -13.27
C ILE A 88 -6.80 5.27 -14.10
N VAL A 89 -7.35 4.40 -14.96
CA VAL A 89 -8.55 4.71 -15.75
C VAL A 89 -9.75 4.97 -14.84
N LEU A 90 -9.94 4.15 -13.80
CA LEU A 90 -11.03 4.30 -12.82
C LEU A 90 -10.86 5.53 -11.92
N GLU A 91 -9.63 5.92 -11.61
CA GLU A 91 -9.34 7.15 -10.88
C GLU A 91 -9.59 8.38 -11.75
N ARG A 92 -9.13 8.35 -13.02
CA ARG A 92 -9.27 9.46 -13.97
C ARG A 92 -10.69 9.65 -14.51
N SER A 93 -11.55 8.64 -14.39
CA SER A 93 -12.96 8.75 -14.82
C SER A 93 -13.84 9.53 -13.85
N GLY A 94 -13.34 9.93 -12.68
CA GLY A 94 -14.12 10.63 -11.65
C GLY A 94 -14.97 9.69 -10.78
N MET A 95 -14.92 8.37 -11.02
CA MET A 95 -15.72 7.40 -10.29
C MET A 95 -15.48 7.44 -8.77
N ALA A 96 -14.26 7.75 -8.34
CA ALA A 96 -13.91 7.90 -6.93
C ALA A 96 -14.70 9.03 -6.23
N GLU A 97 -14.89 10.15 -6.92
CA GLU A 97 -15.60 11.33 -6.42
C GLU A 97 -17.10 11.05 -6.38
N ASP A 98 -17.67 10.49 -7.47
CA ASP A 98 -19.08 10.11 -7.55
C ASP A 98 -19.47 9.07 -6.48
N LEU A 99 -18.61 8.08 -6.22
CA LEU A 99 -18.81 7.09 -5.17
C LEU A 99 -18.78 7.71 -3.78
N LEU A 100 -17.87 8.65 -3.54
CA LEU A 100 -17.79 9.39 -2.28
C LEU A 100 -19.02 10.24 -2.03
N ASP A 101 -19.52 10.95 -3.05
CA ASP A 101 -20.74 11.74 -2.93
C ASP A 101 -21.97 10.85 -2.70
N THR A 102 -22.08 9.74 -3.44
CA THR A 102 -23.21 8.80 -3.31
C THR A 102 -23.23 8.13 -1.93
N ILE A 103 -22.09 7.57 -1.50
CA ILE A 103 -22.01 6.90 -0.19
C ILE A 103 -22.05 7.92 0.96
N GLY A 104 -21.47 9.10 0.76
CA GLY A 104 -21.53 10.22 1.72
C GLY A 104 -22.96 10.68 1.98
N GLN A 105 -23.81 10.68 0.94
CA GLN A 105 -25.24 10.96 1.10
C GLN A 105 -26.00 9.78 1.72
N LEU A 106 -25.69 8.54 1.32
CA LEU A 106 -26.31 7.34 1.88
C LEU A 106 -26.13 7.25 3.40
N PHE A 107 -24.92 7.51 3.89
CA PHE A 107 -24.60 7.50 5.32
C PHE A 107 -24.71 8.87 5.99
N GLY A 108 -24.96 9.93 5.22
CA GLY A 108 -25.04 11.32 5.68
C GLY A 108 -26.00 11.59 6.84
N PRO A 109 -27.18 10.94 6.93
CA PRO A 109 -28.08 11.09 8.07
C PRO A 109 -27.51 10.60 9.40
N ILE A 110 -26.52 9.72 9.36
CA ILE A 110 -25.96 9.05 10.52
C ILE A 110 -24.73 9.83 11.02
N ARG A 111 -24.57 9.93 12.35
CA ARG A 111 -23.35 10.48 12.95
C ARG A 111 -22.16 9.60 12.57
N GLY A 112 -21.07 10.19 12.10
CA GLY A 112 -19.96 9.44 11.48
C GLY A 112 -20.17 9.08 10.01
N GLY A 113 -21.27 9.52 9.39
CA GLY A 113 -21.66 9.22 8.00
C GLY A 113 -20.52 9.32 6.98
N LEU A 114 -19.84 10.46 6.97
CA LEU A 114 -18.71 10.71 6.06
C LEU A 114 -17.51 9.80 6.34
N ALA A 115 -17.25 9.47 7.61
CA ALA A 115 -16.17 8.55 7.95
C ALA A 115 -16.47 7.12 7.47
N TYR A 116 -17.72 6.66 7.55
CA TYR A 116 -18.13 5.39 6.93
C TYR A 116 -17.95 5.44 5.42
N ALA A 117 -18.34 6.54 4.78
CA ALA A 117 -18.15 6.72 3.34
C ALA A 117 -16.68 6.63 2.93
N VAL A 118 -15.77 7.25 3.67
CA VAL A 118 -14.33 7.15 3.40
C VAL A 118 -13.80 5.72 3.59
N ILE A 119 -14.27 4.98 4.60
CA ILE A 119 -13.85 3.58 4.81
C ILE A 119 -14.33 2.69 3.66
N PHE A 120 -15.62 2.77 3.28
CA PHE A 120 -16.18 1.91 2.24
C PHE A 120 -15.72 2.29 0.84
N VAL A 121 -15.68 3.59 0.51
CA VAL A 121 -15.16 4.03 -0.79
C VAL A 121 -13.67 3.78 -0.88
N GLY A 122 -12.92 4.03 0.18
CA GLY A 122 -11.50 3.70 0.20
C GLY A 122 -11.26 2.20 0.09
N ALA A 123 -12.12 1.34 0.65
CA ALA A 123 -12.06 -0.11 0.44
C ALA A 123 -12.35 -0.54 -1.02
N LEU A 124 -13.31 0.13 -1.69
CA LEU A 124 -13.63 -0.11 -3.10
C LEU A 124 -12.53 0.40 -4.05
N LEU A 125 -11.99 1.59 -3.78
CA LEU A 125 -10.88 2.18 -4.54
C LEU A 125 -9.55 1.46 -4.27
N ALA A 126 -9.38 0.96 -3.05
CA ALA A 126 -8.26 0.11 -2.66
C ALA A 126 -8.14 -1.10 -3.58
N ALA A 127 -9.26 -1.78 -3.82
CA ALA A 127 -9.35 -2.92 -4.71
C ALA A 127 -8.90 -2.57 -6.14
N THR A 128 -9.11 -1.35 -6.62
CA THR A 128 -8.82 -1.03 -8.03
C THR A 128 -7.42 -0.46 -8.22
N THR A 129 -6.89 0.29 -7.25
CA THR A 129 -5.61 0.99 -7.39
C THR A 129 -4.42 0.19 -6.86
N GLY A 130 -4.58 -0.62 -5.81
CA GLY A 130 -3.51 -1.44 -5.25
C GLY A 130 -2.29 -0.68 -4.70
N VAL A 131 -2.35 0.67 -4.62
CA VAL A 131 -1.23 1.55 -4.24
C VAL A 131 -1.67 2.53 -3.15
N VAL A 132 -1.16 2.34 -1.93
CA VAL A 132 -1.52 3.16 -0.76
C VAL A 132 -1.30 4.65 -0.99
N ALA A 133 -0.16 5.03 -1.57
CA ALA A 133 0.17 6.45 -1.75
C ALA A 133 -0.85 7.16 -2.64
N ALA A 134 -1.27 6.52 -3.74
CA ALA A 134 -2.26 7.08 -4.65
C ALA A 134 -3.63 7.21 -3.97
N SER A 135 -4.11 6.13 -3.32
CA SER A 135 -5.43 6.15 -2.67
C SER A 135 -5.49 7.17 -1.53
N VAL A 136 -4.45 7.29 -0.70
CA VAL A 136 -4.41 8.28 0.39
C VAL A 136 -4.38 9.71 -0.16
N ILE A 137 -3.62 9.98 -1.23
CA ILE A 137 -3.58 11.31 -1.85
C ILE A 137 -4.94 11.65 -2.46
N ALA A 138 -5.54 10.74 -3.22
CA ALA A 138 -6.85 10.94 -3.84
C ALA A 138 -7.93 11.23 -2.77
N MET A 139 -8.06 10.36 -1.77
CA MET A 139 -9.02 10.56 -0.68
C MET A 139 -8.67 11.77 0.19
N GLY A 140 -7.40 12.08 0.37
CA GLY A 140 -6.95 13.27 1.09
C GLY A 140 -7.34 14.56 0.38
N LEU A 141 -7.21 14.62 -0.94
CA LEU A 141 -7.58 15.80 -1.73
C LEU A 141 -9.09 15.96 -1.89
N ILE A 142 -9.83 14.85 -1.98
CA ILE A 142 -11.28 14.87 -2.20
C ILE A 142 -12.04 14.93 -0.86
N SER A 143 -11.81 13.97 0.05
CA SER A 143 -12.63 13.78 1.24
C SER A 143 -12.27 14.71 2.40
N LEU A 144 -10.99 15.01 2.63
CA LEU A 144 -10.57 15.84 3.76
C LEU A 144 -11.22 17.24 3.77
N PRO A 145 -11.21 18.03 2.67
CA PRO A 145 -11.82 19.36 2.69
C PRO A 145 -13.33 19.29 2.97
N ILE A 146 -14.01 18.27 2.44
CA ILE A 146 -15.45 18.04 2.64
C ILE A 146 -15.74 17.72 4.12
N MET A 147 -14.99 16.79 4.72
CA MET A 147 -15.15 16.43 6.13
C MET A 147 -14.95 17.64 7.06
N LEU A 148 -13.92 18.46 6.80
CA LEU A 148 -13.64 19.66 7.60
C LEU A 148 -14.72 20.73 7.43
N ARG A 149 -15.24 20.91 6.23
CA ARG A 149 -16.35 21.84 5.95
C ARG A 149 -17.60 21.49 6.76
N TYR A 150 -17.86 20.20 6.95
CA TYR A 150 -18.99 19.71 7.76
C TYR A 150 -18.66 19.55 9.25
N GLY A 151 -17.51 20.05 9.72
CA GLY A 151 -17.19 20.11 11.14
C GLY A 151 -16.64 18.82 11.75
N TYR A 152 -16.09 17.90 10.93
CA TYR A 152 -15.33 16.77 11.48
C TYR A 152 -14.03 17.25 12.14
N ASP A 153 -13.66 16.58 13.23
CA ASP A 153 -12.36 16.79 13.86
C ASP A 153 -11.23 16.36 12.92
N ARG A 154 -10.19 17.22 12.81
CA ARG A 154 -9.05 16.99 11.92
C ARG A 154 -8.35 15.65 12.18
N ARG A 155 -8.24 15.22 13.44
CA ARG A 155 -7.51 13.98 13.80
C ARG A 155 -8.29 12.75 13.34
N VAL A 156 -9.61 12.79 13.47
CA VAL A 156 -10.47 11.70 13.02
C VAL A 156 -10.49 11.65 11.49
N ALA A 157 -10.69 12.79 10.82
CA ALA A 157 -10.69 12.85 9.37
C ALA A 157 -9.37 12.37 8.76
N SER A 158 -8.23 12.87 9.24
CA SER A 158 -6.91 12.44 8.76
C SER A 158 -6.65 10.97 9.07
N GLY A 159 -7.04 10.50 10.26
CA GLY A 159 -6.84 9.12 10.69
C GLY A 159 -7.64 8.12 9.84
N VAL A 160 -8.90 8.43 9.55
CA VAL A 160 -9.77 7.58 8.72
C VAL A 160 -9.29 7.53 7.29
N ILE A 161 -8.89 8.67 6.70
CA ILE A 161 -8.33 8.72 5.35
C ILE A 161 -7.03 7.92 5.27
N ALA A 162 -6.12 8.13 6.21
CA ALA A 162 -4.86 7.39 6.25
C ALA A 162 -5.08 5.88 6.43
N ALA A 163 -5.94 5.48 7.36
CA ALA A 163 -6.27 4.07 7.60
C ALA A 163 -6.94 3.42 6.39
N SER A 164 -7.95 4.07 5.81
CA SER A 164 -8.69 3.55 4.66
C SER A 164 -7.78 3.35 3.45
N GLY A 165 -6.83 4.27 3.21
CA GLY A 165 -5.86 4.11 2.12
C GLY A 165 -4.92 2.91 2.28
N THR A 166 -4.68 2.41 3.50
CA THR A 166 -3.90 1.17 3.69
C THR A 166 -4.64 -0.09 3.25
N LEU A 167 -5.98 -0.03 3.13
CA LEU A 167 -6.78 -1.15 2.63
C LEU A 167 -6.39 -1.54 1.20
N ALA A 168 -5.78 -0.62 0.43
CA ALA A 168 -5.27 -0.87 -0.92
C ALA A 168 -4.25 -2.01 -1.00
N GLN A 169 -3.58 -2.34 0.11
CA GLN A 169 -2.63 -3.45 0.13
C GLN A 169 -3.30 -4.81 0.31
N ILE A 170 -4.46 -4.86 0.96
CA ILE A 170 -5.05 -6.12 1.43
C ILE A 170 -6.33 -6.51 0.68
N ILE A 171 -7.13 -5.55 0.23
CA ILE A 171 -8.39 -5.83 -0.46
C ILE A 171 -8.09 -6.13 -1.93
N PRO A 172 -8.45 -7.33 -2.45
CA PRO A 172 -8.18 -7.67 -3.84
C PRO A 172 -9.02 -6.86 -4.84
N PRO A 173 -8.49 -6.58 -6.05
CA PRO A 173 -7.12 -6.87 -6.50
C PRO A 173 -6.04 -5.98 -5.85
N SER A 174 -4.88 -6.57 -5.51
CA SER A 174 -3.77 -5.85 -4.84
C SER A 174 -2.43 -6.19 -5.49
N LEU A 175 -1.68 -5.15 -5.87
CA LEU A 175 -0.35 -5.29 -6.47
C LEU A 175 0.64 -5.98 -5.52
N VAL A 176 0.53 -5.71 -4.21
CA VAL A 176 1.38 -6.34 -3.19
C VAL A 176 1.14 -7.84 -3.16
N LEU A 177 -0.11 -8.29 -3.25
CA LEU A 177 -0.46 -9.71 -3.27
C LEU A 177 -0.01 -10.40 -4.56
N ILE A 178 -0.01 -9.71 -5.70
CA ILE A 178 0.52 -10.25 -6.97
C ILE A 178 2.02 -10.52 -6.83
N VAL A 179 2.78 -9.56 -6.29
CA VAL A 179 4.22 -9.72 -6.06
C VAL A 179 4.48 -10.83 -5.03
N LEU A 180 3.71 -10.90 -3.95
CA LEU A 180 3.84 -11.98 -2.97
C LEU A 180 3.51 -13.36 -3.56
N ALA A 181 2.49 -13.45 -4.43
CA ALA A 181 2.15 -14.69 -5.12
C ALA A 181 3.34 -15.22 -5.95
N ASP A 182 3.97 -14.32 -6.71
CA ASP A 182 5.17 -14.61 -7.49
C ASP A 182 6.33 -15.09 -6.59
N GLN A 183 6.65 -14.34 -5.54
CA GLN A 183 7.76 -14.67 -4.64
C GLN A 183 7.55 -15.99 -3.89
N LEU A 184 6.30 -16.32 -3.55
CA LEU A 184 5.94 -17.55 -2.86
C LEU A 184 5.69 -18.73 -3.81
N GLY A 185 5.74 -18.51 -5.13
CA GLY A 185 5.40 -19.53 -6.13
C GLY A 185 3.96 -20.05 -5.99
N ARG A 186 3.03 -19.18 -5.60
CA ARG A 186 1.60 -19.49 -5.41
C ARG A 186 0.74 -18.77 -6.43
N SER A 187 -0.48 -19.25 -6.64
CA SER A 187 -1.41 -18.56 -7.54
C SER A 187 -1.86 -17.23 -6.94
N VAL A 188 -2.05 -16.22 -7.79
CA VAL A 188 -2.61 -14.91 -7.39
C VAL A 188 -4.01 -15.09 -6.79
N GLY A 189 -4.80 -16.01 -7.34
CA GLY A 189 -6.14 -16.33 -6.85
C GLY A 189 -6.13 -16.83 -5.40
N ASP A 190 -5.19 -17.70 -5.04
CA ASP A 190 -5.05 -18.18 -3.66
C ASP A 190 -4.65 -17.05 -2.71
N MET A 191 -3.77 -16.16 -3.14
CA MET A 191 -3.41 -14.97 -2.35
C MET A 191 -4.61 -14.06 -2.13
N TYR A 192 -5.44 -13.83 -3.16
CA TYR A 192 -6.65 -13.03 -3.06
C TYR A 192 -7.69 -13.65 -2.14
N ALA A 193 -7.95 -14.95 -2.28
CA ALA A 193 -8.85 -15.69 -1.41
C ALA A 193 -8.39 -15.64 0.05
N GLY A 194 -7.08 -15.81 0.29
CA GLY A 194 -6.48 -15.74 1.62
C GLY A 194 -6.53 -14.35 2.25
N ALA A 195 -6.46 -13.29 1.45
CA ALA A 195 -6.47 -11.90 1.93
C ALA A 195 -7.89 -11.34 2.17
N LEU A 196 -8.92 -11.95 1.58
CA LEU A 196 -10.30 -11.45 1.67
C LEU A 196 -10.81 -11.39 3.12
N ILE A 197 -10.62 -12.47 3.90
CA ILE A 197 -11.07 -12.53 5.29
C ILE A 197 -10.34 -11.48 6.15
N PRO A 198 -8.98 -11.41 6.15
CA PRO A 198 -8.26 -10.32 6.81
C PRO A 198 -8.70 -8.91 6.39
N GLY A 199 -8.92 -8.68 5.10
CA GLY A 199 -9.36 -7.38 4.58
C GLY A 199 -10.74 -6.97 5.09
N LEU A 200 -11.69 -7.90 5.13
CA LEU A 200 -13.02 -7.68 5.69
C LEU A 200 -12.98 -7.45 7.20
N ILE A 201 -12.15 -8.19 7.93
CA ILE A 201 -11.93 -7.99 9.37
C ILE A 201 -11.40 -6.58 9.61
N LEU A 202 -10.38 -6.15 8.87
CA LEU A 202 -9.76 -4.84 9.04
C LEU A 202 -10.75 -3.70 8.74
N THR A 203 -11.50 -3.82 7.64
CA THR A 203 -12.57 -2.88 7.27
C THR A 203 -13.65 -2.81 8.35
N SER A 204 -14.03 -3.96 8.91
CA SER A 204 -15.00 -4.04 10.02
C SER A 204 -14.47 -3.39 11.29
N LEU A 205 -13.20 -3.61 11.64
CA LEU A 205 -12.56 -2.97 12.80
C LEU A 205 -12.51 -1.45 12.66
N TYR A 206 -12.20 -0.93 11.47
CA TYR A 206 -12.25 0.51 11.20
C TYR A 206 -13.67 1.07 11.33
N THR A 207 -14.65 0.34 10.82
CA THR A 207 -16.07 0.73 10.93
C THR A 207 -16.52 0.74 12.39
N ILE A 208 -16.21 -0.31 13.16
CA ILE A 208 -16.52 -0.42 14.59
C ILE A 208 -15.86 0.71 15.38
N TYR A 209 -14.60 1.03 15.07
CA TYR A 209 -13.91 2.15 15.71
C TYR A 209 -14.66 3.46 15.50
N ILE A 210 -15.15 3.73 14.29
CA ILE A 210 -15.95 4.93 14.00
C ILE A 210 -17.32 4.89 14.67
N VAL A 211 -17.97 3.73 14.74
CA VAL A 211 -19.22 3.56 15.52
C VAL A 211 -18.99 3.96 16.98
N ILE A 212 -17.97 3.40 17.63
CA ILE A 212 -17.62 3.72 19.02
C ILE A 212 -17.34 5.21 19.18
N MET A 213 -16.51 5.77 18.30
CA MET A 213 -16.13 7.18 18.37
C MET A 213 -17.30 8.13 18.09
N SER A 214 -18.28 7.72 17.27
CA SER A 214 -19.49 8.51 16.99
C SER A 214 -20.42 8.62 18.20
N ILE A 215 -20.38 7.62 19.09
CA ILE A 215 -21.14 7.58 20.35
C ILE A 215 -20.39 8.33 21.44
N VAL A 216 -19.07 8.10 21.57
CA VAL A 216 -18.24 8.72 22.64
C VAL A 216 -17.98 10.20 22.38
N ARG A 217 -17.77 10.58 21.11
CA ARG A 217 -17.47 11.97 20.71
C ARG A 217 -18.35 12.43 19.55
N PRO A 218 -19.67 12.58 19.76
CA PRO A 218 -20.62 12.94 18.70
C PRO A 218 -20.32 14.31 18.08
N LYS A 219 -19.72 15.24 18.85
CA LYS A 219 -19.32 16.57 18.35
C LYS A 219 -18.16 16.54 17.35
N SER A 220 -17.32 15.51 17.39
CA SER A 220 -16.18 15.37 16.45
C SER A 220 -16.55 14.75 15.12
N MET A 221 -17.75 14.17 15.00
CA MET A 221 -18.24 13.49 13.80
C MET A 221 -19.74 13.74 13.61
N PRO A 222 -20.13 15.00 13.33
CA PRO A 222 -21.52 15.34 13.11
C PRO A 222 -22.11 14.59 11.90
N ALA A 223 -23.42 14.42 11.91
CA ALA A 223 -24.16 13.98 10.73
C ALA A 223 -24.21 15.11 9.70
N LEU A 224 -24.39 14.80 8.41
CA LEU A 224 -24.56 15.85 7.39
C LEU A 224 -25.81 16.69 7.70
N PRO A 225 -25.74 18.03 7.59
CA PRO A 225 -26.91 18.90 7.72
C PRO A 225 -27.93 18.60 6.60
N LEU A 226 -29.21 18.78 6.90
CA LEU A 226 -30.33 18.48 5.98
C LEU A 226 -30.20 19.20 4.64
N GLU A 227 -29.66 20.42 4.65
CA GLU A 227 -29.43 21.26 3.46
C GLU A 227 -28.43 20.66 2.46
N ALA A 228 -27.55 19.78 2.93
CA ALA A 228 -26.52 19.12 2.11
C ALA A 228 -26.91 17.69 1.69
N ARG A 229 -28.10 17.21 2.07
CA ARG A 229 -28.62 15.90 1.69
C ARG A 229 -29.43 16.05 0.41
N THR A 230 -28.94 15.52 -0.70
CA THR A 230 -29.67 15.52 -1.98
C THR A 230 -30.37 14.19 -2.28
N LEU A 231 -30.00 13.10 -1.59
CA LEU A 231 -30.71 11.82 -1.59
C LEU A 231 -31.58 11.66 -0.33
N GLY A 232 -32.89 11.46 -0.55
CA GLY A 232 -33.89 11.16 0.49
C GLY A 232 -34.51 12.38 1.16
N HIS A 233 -35.73 12.73 0.72
CA HIS A 233 -36.67 13.53 1.51
C HIS A 233 -37.35 12.66 2.57
#